data_AF-A0AAN9YLJ9-F1
#
_entry.id   AF-A0AAN9YLJ9-F1
#
_cell.length_a   1.000
_cell.length_b   1.000
_cell.length_c   1.000
_cell.angle_alpha   90.00
_cell.angle_beta   90.00
_cell.angle_gamma   90.00
#
_symmetry.space_group_name_H-M   'P 1'
#
loop_
_entity.id
_entity.type
_entity.pdbx_description
1 polymer ?
#
loop_
_entity_poly.entity_id
_entity_poly.type
_entity_poly.pdbx_seq_one_letter_code
_entity_poly.pdbx_strand_id
1 'polypeptide(L)'
;MPSQPDIEQVAESLLATRDLRLVSYKTLQSLWAGYGSICRLQAASEQGKGPGTSVILKYISPPHSSPSDPDEGHLRKILSYQVERSFYTHLAPRMPPDIAVASCLASTNTKPLARASSAEVTTAMVLSDLRESFPMAGEKRGALTETQVHAALGWLARFHGFWWRRVGEFDRSKLIRAPLEHFGEHGDAVIEEDGADARVWLNGGYTYLATRQGEYASLKEEGEDSEWAEALCEPLEDQELTVAELVARVLAPSSDPGVVNNGGVSRYETLIHGDVKSENLFTNEQGTKLPCWGSTGVMAT
;
A
#
# COMPACT_ATOMS: atom_id res chain seq x y z
N MET A 1 -6.11 30.69 -1.59
CA MET A 1 -5.70 29.28 -1.43
C MET A 1 -6.21 28.53 -2.65
N PRO A 2 -5.37 27.84 -3.44
CA PRO A 2 -5.90 26.99 -4.51
C PRO A 2 -6.78 25.93 -3.85
N SER A 3 -8.04 25.85 -4.28
CA SER A 3 -8.98 24.84 -3.80
C SER A 3 -8.47 23.46 -4.20
N GLN A 4 -8.36 22.56 -3.23
CA GLN A 4 -8.16 21.13 -3.46
C GLN A 4 -9.15 20.66 -4.55
N PRO A 5 -8.71 19.89 -5.55
CA PRO A 5 -9.60 19.50 -6.63
C PRO A 5 -10.78 18.73 -6.05
N ASP A 6 -11.97 19.06 -6.56
CA ASP A 6 -13.21 18.44 -6.13
C ASP A 6 -13.15 16.94 -6.47
N ILE A 7 -13.52 16.08 -5.52
CA ILE A 7 -13.59 14.63 -5.70
C ILE A 7 -14.42 14.29 -6.94
N GLU A 8 -15.48 15.05 -7.18
CA GLU A 8 -16.34 14.91 -8.36
C GLU A 8 -15.57 15.14 -9.66
N GLN A 9 -14.81 16.24 -9.76
CA GLN A 9 -14.00 16.54 -10.95
C GLN A 9 -12.92 15.49 -11.21
N VAL A 10 -12.26 15.00 -10.15
CA VAL A 10 -11.26 13.93 -10.27
C VAL A 10 -11.92 12.62 -10.72
N ALA A 11 -13.09 12.30 -10.16
CA ALA A 11 -13.86 11.12 -10.56
C ALA A 11 -14.28 11.19 -12.03
N GLU A 12 -14.86 12.31 -12.46
CA GLU A 12 -15.29 12.55 -13.85
C GLU A 12 -14.10 12.43 -14.80
N SER A 13 -12.97 13.09 -14.50
CA SER A 13 -11.78 13.04 -15.33
C SER A 13 -11.25 11.61 -15.49
N LEU A 14 -11.15 10.84 -14.40
CA LEU A 14 -10.67 9.47 -14.45
C LEU A 14 -11.65 8.54 -15.19
N LEU A 15 -12.96 8.68 -14.95
CA LEU A 15 -13.97 7.86 -15.62
C LEU A 15 -14.02 8.14 -17.13
N ALA A 16 -13.87 9.40 -17.54
CA ALA A 16 -13.87 9.80 -18.94
C ALA A 16 -12.76 9.11 -19.76
N THR A 17 -11.62 8.80 -19.14
CA THR A 17 -10.54 8.02 -19.80
C THR A 17 -10.95 6.60 -20.21
N ARG A 18 -12.10 6.13 -19.73
CA ARG A 18 -12.67 4.80 -19.98
C ARG A 18 -14.07 4.86 -20.62
N ASP A 19 -14.43 5.98 -21.24
CA ASP A 19 -15.76 6.20 -21.84
C ASP A 19 -16.91 6.02 -20.83
N LEU A 20 -16.63 6.36 -19.56
CA LEU A 20 -17.59 6.33 -18.46
C LEU A 20 -17.86 7.75 -17.97
N ARG A 21 -19.09 8.02 -17.55
CA ARG A 21 -19.48 9.24 -16.84
C ARG A 21 -19.90 8.94 -15.42
N LEU A 22 -19.66 9.90 -14.54
CA LEU A 22 -20.19 9.84 -13.19
C LEU A 22 -21.72 10.01 -13.21
N VAL A 23 -22.41 9.19 -12.44
CA VAL A 23 -23.86 9.30 -12.20
C VAL A 23 -24.11 9.81 -10.78
N SER A 24 -23.40 9.24 -9.82
CA SER A 24 -23.40 9.67 -8.43
C SER A 24 -22.20 9.08 -7.70
N TYR A 25 -21.90 9.61 -6.52
CA TYR A 25 -20.95 8.99 -5.62
C TYR A 25 -21.43 9.00 -4.18
N LYS A 26 -20.88 8.09 -3.38
CA LYS A 26 -21.07 8.02 -1.94
C LYS A 26 -19.73 7.76 -1.26
N THR A 27 -19.33 8.63 -0.35
CA THR A 27 -18.18 8.37 0.53
C THR A 27 -18.47 7.16 1.41
N LEU A 28 -17.59 6.16 1.33
CA LEU A 28 -17.66 4.96 2.15
C LEU A 28 -16.86 5.15 3.45
N GLN A 29 -15.67 5.73 3.34
CA GLN A 29 -14.73 5.87 4.45
C GLN A 29 -13.77 7.03 4.21
N SER A 30 -13.47 7.79 5.25
CA SER A 30 -12.36 8.76 5.23
C SER A 30 -11.03 8.06 5.50
N LEU A 31 -9.98 8.47 4.79
CA LEU A 31 -8.61 8.05 5.07
C LEU A 31 -8.08 8.74 6.33
N TRP A 32 -7.12 8.10 6.99
CA TRP A 32 -6.56 8.58 8.25
C TRP A 32 -5.90 9.94 8.14
N ALA A 33 -5.92 10.69 9.25
CA ALA A 33 -5.28 11.99 9.37
C ALA A 33 -5.69 12.99 8.26
N GLY A 34 -6.90 12.84 7.70
CA GLY A 34 -7.41 13.74 6.67
C GLY A 34 -6.81 13.54 5.27
N TYR A 35 -6.18 12.38 5.00
CA TYR A 35 -5.48 12.12 3.72
C TYR A 35 -6.41 11.90 2.51
N GLY A 36 -7.72 12.05 2.66
CA GLY A 36 -8.68 11.86 1.58
C GLY A 36 -9.74 10.82 1.94
N SER A 37 -10.26 10.13 0.92
CA SER A 37 -11.50 9.35 1.04
C SER A 37 -11.53 8.15 0.09
N ILE A 38 -12.27 7.12 0.51
CA ILE A 38 -12.72 6.02 -0.34
C ILE A 38 -14.19 6.26 -0.66
N CYS A 39 -14.52 6.34 -1.94
CA CYS A 39 -15.87 6.61 -2.44
C CYS A 39 -16.33 5.47 -3.34
N ARG A 40 -17.60 5.07 -3.23
CA ARG A 40 -18.26 4.29 -4.28
C ARG A 40 -18.81 5.25 -5.32
N LEU A 41 -18.47 5.03 -6.57
CA LEU A 41 -19.02 5.73 -7.71
C LEU A 41 -20.05 4.82 -8.40
N GLN A 42 -21.15 5.41 -8.83
CA GLN A 42 -22.00 4.84 -9.86
C GLN A 42 -21.61 5.49 -11.17
N ALA A 43 -21.20 4.68 -12.14
CA ALA A 43 -20.79 5.14 -13.45
C ALA A 43 -21.69 4.54 -14.54
N ALA A 44 -21.85 5.25 -15.65
CA ALA A 44 -22.57 4.77 -16.82
C ALA A 44 -21.71 4.98 -18.07
N SER A 45 -21.94 4.18 -19.11
CA SER A 45 -21.30 4.43 -20.41
C SER A 45 -21.74 5.79 -20.95
N GLU A 46 -20.78 6.56 -21.45
CA GLU A 46 -21.02 7.81 -22.19
C GLU A 46 -21.92 7.59 -23.41
N GLN A 47 -21.86 6.40 -24.01
CA GLN A 47 -22.65 6.05 -25.19
C GLN A 47 -24.11 5.68 -24.86
N GLY A 48 -24.51 5.74 -23.58
CA GLY A 48 -25.89 5.50 -23.13
C GLY A 48 -26.39 4.06 -23.30
N LYS A 49 -25.51 3.13 -23.65
CA LYS A 49 -25.83 1.70 -23.86
C LYS A 49 -25.12 0.85 -22.81
N GLY A 50 -25.89 0.30 -21.88
CA GLY A 50 -25.41 -0.66 -20.89
C GLY A 50 -25.95 -0.40 -19.49
N PRO A 51 -25.93 -1.42 -18.60
CA PRO A 51 -26.23 -1.20 -17.19
C PRO A 51 -25.20 -0.28 -16.54
N GLY A 52 -25.60 0.44 -15.50
CA GLY A 52 -24.64 1.17 -14.66
C GLY A 52 -23.62 0.21 -14.03
N THR A 53 -22.42 0.72 -13.76
CA THR A 53 -21.35 -0.04 -13.12
C THR A 53 -20.94 0.62 -11.80
N SER A 54 -20.76 -0.21 -10.77
CA SER A 54 -20.23 0.22 -9.48
C SER A 54 -18.70 0.13 -9.52
N VAL A 55 -18.03 1.24 -9.18
CA VAL A 55 -16.57 1.30 -9.05
C VAL A 55 -16.19 2.02 -7.77
N ILE A 56 -14.95 1.82 -7.31
CA ILE A 56 -14.43 2.45 -6.10
C ILE A 56 -13.37 3.47 -6.49
N LEU A 57 -13.55 4.71 -6.06
CA LEU A 57 -12.53 5.74 -6.11
C LEU A 57 -11.78 5.76 -4.79
N LYS A 58 -10.46 5.58 -4.84
CA LYS A 58 -9.57 5.94 -3.73
C LYS A 58 -8.94 7.29 -4.08
N TYR A 59 -9.32 8.33 -3.33
CA TYR A 59 -8.82 9.69 -3.50
C TYR A 59 -7.90 10.03 -2.34
N ILE A 60 -6.65 10.35 -2.65
CA ILE A 60 -5.59 10.66 -1.69
C ILE A 60 -5.16 12.11 -1.92
N SER A 61 -5.35 12.92 -0.90
CA SER A 61 -4.89 14.29 -0.85
C SER A 61 -4.36 14.55 0.55
N PRO A 62 -3.03 14.44 0.74
CA PRO A 62 -2.41 14.70 2.02
C PRO A 62 -2.73 16.12 2.53
N PRO A 63 -2.75 16.33 3.86
CA PRO A 63 -2.79 17.67 4.44
C PRO A 63 -1.39 18.28 4.47
N HIS A 64 -1.30 19.59 4.20
CA HIS A 64 -0.05 20.34 4.18
C HIS A 64 0.83 20.08 5.40
N SER A 65 2.00 19.49 5.18
CA SER A 65 3.06 19.34 6.17
C SER A 65 4.09 20.48 6.08
N SER A 66 4.71 20.81 7.22
CA SER A 66 5.82 21.77 7.26
C SER A 66 7.09 21.09 6.72
N PRO A 67 7.84 21.72 5.80
CA PRO A 67 9.07 21.15 5.23
C PRO A 67 10.24 21.08 6.22
N SER A 68 10.11 21.65 7.42
CA SER A 68 11.22 21.80 8.38
C SER A 68 11.55 20.55 9.19
N ASP A 69 10.66 19.56 9.22
CA ASP A 69 10.88 18.28 9.90
C ASP A 69 10.09 17.15 9.21
N PRO A 70 10.75 16.20 8.54
CA PRO A 70 10.06 15.11 7.85
C PRO A 70 9.46 14.13 8.85
N ASP A 71 8.17 14.27 9.15
CA ASP A 71 7.42 13.28 9.92
C ASP A 71 7.47 11.91 9.21
N GLU A 72 8.13 10.92 9.82
CA GLU A 72 8.24 9.55 9.30
C GLU A 72 6.84 8.98 8.99
N GLY A 73 5.85 9.29 9.83
CA GLY A 73 4.46 8.89 9.63
C GLY A 73 3.81 9.51 8.39
N HIS A 74 4.16 10.73 8.01
CA HIS A 74 3.68 11.44 6.83
C HIS A 74 4.34 10.89 5.57
N LEU A 75 5.68 10.81 5.56
CA LEU A 75 6.45 10.24 4.44
C LEU A 75 5.96 8.83 4.12
N ARG A 76 5.79 8.00 5.16
CA ARG A 76 5.30 6.63 5.03
C ARG A 76 3.96 6.60 4.31
N LYS A 77 2.97 7.40 4.74
CA LYS A 77 1.63 7.41 4.12
C LYS A 77 1.69 7.81 2.65
N ILE A 78 2.41 8.88 2.32
CA ILE A 78 2.53 9.37 0.93
C ILE A 78 3.14 8.33 0.01
N LEU A 79 4.27 7.73 0.41
CA LEU A 79 4.93 6.69 -0.37
C LEU A 79 4.05 5.44 -0.50
N SER A 80 3.33 5.08 0.57
CA SER A 80 2.41 3.94 0.58
C SER A 80 1.34 4.05 -0.52
N TYR A 81 0.70 5.20 -0.64
CA TYR A 81 -0.36 5.40 -1.63
C TYR A 81 0.18 5.37 -3.06
N GLN A 82 1.39 5.89 -3.28
CA GLN A 82 2.05 5.81 -4.59
C GLN A 82 2.48 4.38 -4.94
N VAL A 83 3.01 3.62 -3.98
CA VAL A 83 3.34 2.19 -4.14
C VAL A 83 2.08 1.37 -4.42
N GLU A 84 0.98 1.63 -3.72
CA GLU A 84 -0.30 0.96 -3.96
C GLU A 84 -0.82 1.25 -5.36
N ARG A 85 -0.77 2.51 -5.80
CA ARG A 85 -1.13 2.87 -7.16
C ARG A 85 -0.27 2.10 -8.17
N SER A 86 1.04 2.05 -7.97
CA SER A 86 1.96 1.32 -8.87
C SER A 86 1.60 -0.16 -8.92
N PHE A 87 1.29 -0.78 -7.79
CA PHE A 87 0.85 -2.18 -7.75
C PHE A 87 -0.40 -2.39 -8.62
N TYR A 88 -1.47 -1.63 -8.40
CA TYR A 88 -2.72 -1.81 -9.15
C TYR A 88 -2.60 -1.42 -10.63
N THR A 89 -1.73 -0.47 -10.96
CA THR A 89 -1.52 0.00 -12.35
C THR A 89 -0.65 -0.96 -13.16
N HIS A 90 0.43 -1.51 -12.58
CA HIS A 90 1.45 -2.25 -13.34
C HIS A 90 1.55 -3.74 -12.99
N LEU A 91 1.27 -4.12 -11.74
CA LEU A 91 1.47 -5.50 -11.26
C LEU A 91 0.18 -6.32 -11.24
N ALA A 92 -0.92 -5.74 -10.76
CA ALA A 92 -2.22 -6.42 -10.74
C ALA A 92 -2.65 -6.95 -12.12
N PRO A 93 -2.47 -6.21 -13.25
CA PRO A 93 -2.82 -6.72 -14.58
C PRO A 93 -1.99 -7.93 -15.05
N ARG A 94 -0.83 -8.18 -14.44
CA ARG A 94 0.02 -9.34 -14.77
C ARG A 94 -0.49 -10.63 -14.13
N MET A 95 -1.32 -10.53 -13.09
CA MET A 95 -1.82 -11.69 -12.37
C MET A 95 -2.96 -12.39 -13.13
N PRO A 96 -3.03 -13.72 -13.05
CA PRO A 96 -4.12 -14.47 -13.66
C PRO A 96 -5.45 -14.24 -12.92
N PRO A 97 -6.60 -14.41 -13.59
CA PRO A 97 -7.93 -14.14 -12.98
C PRO A 97 -8.28 -15.00 -11.75
N ASP A 98 -7.59 -16.12 -11.53
CA ASP A 98 -7.79 -16.97 -10.34
C ASP A 98 -7.15 -16.40 -9.07
N ILE A 99 -6.28 -15.39 -9.20
CA ILE A 99 -5.74 -14.59 -8.09
C ILE A 99 -6.51 -13.27 -8.07
N ALA A 100 -7.72 -13.32 -7.53
CA ALA A 100 -8.63 -12.19 -7.58
C ALA A 100 -8.11 -11.00 -6.75
N VAL A 101 -7.88 -9.87 -7.42
CA VAL A 101 -7.63 -8.55 -6.85
C VAL A 101 -8.48 -7.52 -7.59
N ALA A 102 -8.66 -6.32 -7.02
CA ALA A 102 -9.29 -5.24 -7.76
C ALA A 102 -8.48 -4.88 -9.01
N SER A 103 -9.17 -4.61 -10.11
CA SER A 103 -8.56 -4.09 -11.33
C SER A 103 -8.52 -2.57 -11.28
N CYS A 104 -7.44 -1.96 -11.76
CA CYS A 104 -7.36 -0.51 -11.94
C CYS A 104 -7.93 -0.10 -13.30
N LEU A 105 -8.98 0.70 -13.26
CA LEU A 105 -9.58 1.29 -14.45
C LEU A 105 -8.83 2.56 -14.83
N ALA A 106 -8.55 3.44 -13.88
CA ALA A 106 -7.81 4.66 -14.16
C ALA A 106 -7.07 5.09 -12.91
N SER A 107 -5.92 5.74 -13.07
CA SER A 107 -5.21 6.34 -11.95
C SER A 107 -4.51 7.60 -12.40
N THR A 108 -4.30 8.52 -11.46
CA THR A 108 -3.55 9.76 -11.68
C THR A 108 -2.65 10.04 -10.50
N ASN A 109 -1.56 10.74 -10.79
CA ASN A 109 -0.63 11.27 -9.81
C ASN A 109 -0.30 12.70 -10.20
N THR A 110 -0.93 13.67 -9.55
CA THR A 110 -0.74 15.08 -9.86
C THR A 110 0.19 15.73 -8.85
N LYS A 111 1.33 16.23 -9.35
CA LYS A 111 2.19 17.14 -8.59
C LYS A 111 1.66 18.56 -8.75
N PRO A 112 1.60 19.40 -7.70
CA PRO A 112 1.30 20.81 -7.86
C PRO A 112 2.34 21.46 -8.79
N LEU A 113 1.88 22.26 -9.76
CA LEU A 113 2.78 23.06 -10.60
C LEU A 113 3.50 24.09 -9.72
N ALA A 114 4.79 23.84 -9.45
CA ALA A 114 5.86 24.73 -8.98
C ALA A 114 5.47 25.92 -8.05
N ARG A 115 6.12 25.96 -6.87
CA ARG A 115 6.28 27.08 -5.90
C ARG A 115 5.42 27.10 -4.64
N ALA A 116 4.67 26.06 -4.31
CA ALA A 116 4.29 25.85 -2.92
C ALA A 116 5.41 25.05 -2.24
N SER A 117 5.95 25.55 -1.14
CA SER A 117 7.05 24.94 -0.36
C SER A 117 6.69 23.60 0.32
N SER A 118 5.59 22.96 -0.10
CA SER A 118 5.21 21.58 0.19
C SER A 118 4.42 21.05 -1.00
N ALA A 119 5.11 20.47 -1.98
CA ALA A 119 4.49 19.87 -3.16
C ALA A 119 3.88 18.52 -2.76
N GLU A 120 2.68 18.56 -2.17
CA GLU A 120 1.98 17.32 -1.82
C GLU A 120 1.33 16.71 -3.06
N VAL A 121 1.69 15.46 -3.30
CA VAL A 121 1.21 14.67 -4.41
C VAL A 121 -0.25 14.28 -4.12
N THR A 122 -1.16 14.67 -5.01
CA THR A 122 -2.52 14.13 -5.01
C THR A 122 -2.53 12.88 -5.88
N THR A 123 -2.91 11.75 -5.29
CA THR A 123 -3.03 10.46 -5.97
C THR A 123 -4.50 10.06 -6.02
N ALA A 124 -4.97 9.56 -7.15
CA ALA A 124 -6.31 9.00 -7.22
C ALA A 124 -6.34 7.76 -8.11
N MET A 125 -7.17 6.78 -7.76
CA MET A 125 -7.38 5.59 -8.57
C MET A 125 -8.82 5.11 -8.53
N VAL A 126 -9.35 4.76 -9.69
CA VAL A 126 -10.63 4.09 -9.88
C VAL A 126 -10.37 2.59 -10.02
N LEU A 127 -10.96 1.82 -9.13
CA LEU A 127 -10.80 0.38 -8.98
C LEU A 127 -12.15 -0.32 -9.16
N SER A 128 -12.15 -1.56 -9.65
CA SER A 128 -13.37 -2.36 -9.73
C SER A 128 -13.99 -2.60 -8.34
N ASP A 129 -15.31 -2.48 -8.20
CA ASP A 129 -15.99 -2.80 -6.95
C ASP A 129 -16.06 -4.33 -6.75
N LEU A 130 -15.19 -4.85 -5.88
CA LEU A 130 -15.14 -6.29 -5.58
C LEU A 130 -16.43 -6.82 -4.96
N ARG A 131 -17.28 -5.97 -4.36
CA ARG A 131 -18.55 -6.41 -3.76
C ARG A 131 -19.56 -6.92 -4.79
N GLU A 132 -19.40 -6.55 -6.05
CA GLU A 132 -20.25 -7.06 -7.15
C GLU A 132 -20.10 -8.58 -7.33
N SER A 133 -18.89 -9.12 -7.13
CA SER A 133 -18.60 -10.56 -7.24
C SER A 133 -18.42 -11.25 -5.89
N PHE A 134 -18.13 -10.48 -4.83
CA PHE A 134 -17.81 -10.96 -3.50
C PHE A 134 -18.56 -10.13 -2.44
N PRO A 135 -19.90 -10.29 -2.34
CA PRO A 135 -20.73 -9.40 -1.52
C PRO A 135 -20.54 -9.60 -0.01
N MET A 136 -19.93 -10.71 0.41
CA MET A 136 -19.81 -11.08 1.82
C MET A 136 -18.52 -10.51 2.42
N ALA A 137 -18.61 -9.36 3.10
CA ALA A 137 -17.48 -8.74 3.80
C ALA A 137 -17.04 -9.51 5.05
N GLY A 138 -15.73 -9.61 5.28
CA GLY A 138 -15.11 -10.21 6.47
C GLY A 138 -15.26 -9.35 7.73
N GLU A 139 -15.30 -8.02 7.58
CA GLU A 139 -15.36 -7.01 8.66
C GLU A 139 -16.48 -7.20 9.69
N LYS A 140 -17.58 -7.88 9.32
CA LYS A 140 -18.73 -8.14 10.21
C LYS A 140 -18.60 -9.43 11.01
N ARG A 141 -17.49 -10.17 10.85
CA ARG A 141 -17.31 -11.49 11.46
C ARG A 141 -16.13 -11.40 12.44
N GLY A 142 -16.39 -11.69 13.71
CA GLY A 142 -15.32 -11.85 14.71
C GLY A 142 -14.39 -13.02 14.40
N ALA A 143 -14.79 -13.97 13.53
CA ALA A 143 -13.99 -15.09 13.07
C ALA A 143 -14.40 -15.56 11.66
N LEU A 144 -13.45 -16.12 10.91
CA LEU A 144 -13.71 -16.80 9.63
C LEU A 144 -14.24 -18.22 9.88
N THR A 145 -15.11 -18.71 8.99
CA THR A 145 -15.47 -20.14 8.98
C THR A 145 -14.33 -20.97 8.41
N GLU A 146 -14.31 -22.28 8.65
CA GLU A 146 -13.31 -23.21 8.09
C GLU A 146 -13.18 -23.07 6.56
N THR A 147 -14.31 -23.04 5.84
CA THR A 147 -14.35 -22.81 4.39
C THR A 147 -13.65 -21.51 3.99
N GLN A 148 -13.87 -20.43 4.74
CA GLN A 148 -13.27 -19.13 4.45
C GLN A 148 -11.78 -19.10 4.79
N VAL A 149 -11.35 -19.80 5.85
CA VAL A 149 -9.94 -19.98 6.18
C VAL A 149 -9.23 -20.70 5.03
N HIS A 150 -9.79 -21.80 4.53
CA HIS A 150 -9.21 -22.49 3.36
C HIS A 150 -9.20 -21.64 2.10
N ALA A 151 -10.25 -20.84 1.86
CA ALA A 151 -10.29 -19.91 0.73
C ALA A 151 -9.22 -18.83 0.85
N ALA A 152 -9.03 -18.24 2.05
CA ALA A 152 -8.01 -17.22 2.31
C ALA A 152 -6.59 -17.79 2.18
N LEU A 153 -6.30 -18.94 2.80
CA LEU A 153 -5.01 -19.62 2.67
C LEU A 153 -4.73 -20.02 1.21
N GLY A 154 -5.74 -20.52 0.50
CA GLY A 154 -5.63 -20.85 -0.91
C GLY A 154 -5.38 -19.63 -1.80
N TRP A 155 -5.96 -18.47 -1.48
CA TRP A 155 -5.68 -17.21 -2.18
C TRP A 155 -4.24 -16.73 -1.89
N LEU A 156 -3.83 -16.68 -0.61
CA LEU A 156 -2.49 -16.27 -0.19
C LEU A 156 -1.41 -17.15 -0.84
N ALA A 157 -1.59 -18.47 -0.83
CA ALA A 157 -0.65 -19.40 -1.44
C ALA A 157 -0.51 -19.19 -2.95
N ARG A 158 -1.61 -18.90 -3.66
CA ARG A 158 -1.55 -18.59 -5.10
C ARG A 158 -0.89 -17.25 -5.36
N PHE A 159 -1.26 -16.21 -4.60
CA PHE A 159 -0.67 -14.87 -4.70
C PHE A 159 0.85 -14.90 -4.51
N HIS A 160 1.30 -15.46 -3.39
CA HIS A 160 2.72 -15.58 -3.09
C HIS A 160 3.42 -16.53 -4.07
N GLY A 161 2.82 -17.67 -4.41
CA GLY A 161 3.40 -18.58 -5.41
C GLY A 161 3.57 -17.96 -6.80
N PHE A 162 2.67 -17.05 -7.19
CA PHE A 162 2.77 -16.32 -8.44
C PHE A 162 3.92 -15.31 -8.43
N TRP A 163 4.03 -14.52 -7.36
CA TRP A 163 5.04 -13.47 -7.25
C TRP A 163 6.43 -13.97 -6.86
N TRP A 164 6.53 -14.97 -5.98
CA TRP A 164 7.81 -15.59 -5.60
C TRP A 164 8.64 -15.98 -6.83
N ARG A 165 8.00 -16.57 -7.85
CA ARG A 165 8.68 -16.99 -9.08
C ARG A 165 9.16 -15.82 -9.96
N ARG A 166 8.71 -14.60 -9.66
CA ARG A 166 8.87 -13.40 -10.49
C ARG A 166 9.54 -12.24 -9.76
N VAL A 167 9.70 -12.28 -8.45
CA VAL A 167 10.36 -11.19 -7.70
C VAL A 167 11.82 -11.00 -8.14
N GLY A 168 12.47 -12.05 -8.65
CA GLY A 168 13.80 -11.95 -9.24
C GLY A 168 13.85 -11.20 -10.57
N GLU A 169 12.71 -10.93 -11.21
CA GLU A 169 12.62 -10.10 -12.42
C GLU A 169 12.63 -8.59 -12.10
N PHE A 170 12.43 -8.21 -10.83
CA PHE A 170 12.40 -6.80 -10.46
C PHE A 170 13.81 -6.22 -10.39
N ASP A 171 13.98 -5.04 -10.97
CA ASP A 171 15.16 -4.22 -10.74
C ASP A 171 15.12 -3.67 -9.30
N ARG A 172 15.91 -4.31 -8.43
CA ARG A 172 15.97 -3.99 -6.99
C ARG A 172 16.44 -2.56 -6.72
N SER A 173 17.20 -1.97 -7.64
CA SER A 173 17.65 -0.58 -7.52
C SER A 173 16.52 0.44 -7.68
N LYS A 174 15.41 0.04 -8.33
CA LYS A 174 14.22 0.86 -8.57
C LYS A 174 13.13 0.65 -7.51
N LEU A 175 13.31 -0.27 -6.57
CA LEU A 175 12.36 -0.54 -5.50
C LEU A 175 12.47 0.52 -4.40
N ILE A 176 11.33 0.83 -3.78
CA ILE A 176 11.19 1.94 -2.84
C ILE A 176 11.79 1.55 -1.48
N ARG A 177 12.65 2.41 -0.95
CA ARG A 177 13.34 2.25 0.34
C ARG A 177 12.47 2.64 1.52
N ALA A 178 12.97 2.43 2.74
CA ALA A 178 12.29 2.92 3.93
C ALA A 178 12.03 4.44 3.82
N PRO A 179 10.94 4.98 4.41
CA PRO A 179 10.52 6.36 4.16
C PRO A 179 11.61 7.42 4.39
N LEU A 180 12.36 7.31 5.48
CA LEU A 180 13.45 8.23 5.81
C LEU A 180 14.66 8.07 4.88
N GLU A 181 14.99 6.84 4.48
CA GLU A 181 16.06 6.56 3.50
C GLU A 181 15.70 7.14 2.14
N HIS A 182 14.48 6.88 1.66
CA HIS A 182 13.98 7.42 0.39
C HIS A 182 14.01 8.96 0.38
N PHE A 183 13.52 9.59 1.44
CA PHE A 183 13.55 11.05 1.59
C PHE A 183 14.99 11.59 1.64
N GLY A 184 15.90 10.93 2.35
CA GLY A 184 17.31 11.30 2.40
C GLY A 184 18.02 11.22 1.04
N GLU A 185 17.64 10.25 0.21
CA GLU A 185 18.20 10.06 -1.15
C GLU A 185 17.61 11.06 -2.18
N HIS A 186 16.32 11.37 -2.09
CA HIS A 186 15.60 12.10 -3.15
C HIS A 186 15.27 13.54 -2.78
N GLY A 187 15.23 13.88 -1.48
CA GLY A 187 14.84 15.19 -0.97
C GLY A 187 13.33 15.43 -0.89
N ASP A 188 12.51 14.46 -1.30
CA ASP A 188 11.06 14.46 -1.17
C ASP A 188 10.48 13.04 -1.03
N ALA A 189 9.15 12.93 -0.92
CA ALA A 189 8.43 11.66 -0.84
C ALA A 189 7.74 11.29 -2.15
N VAL A 190 8.28 11.71 -3.29
CA VAL A 190 7.64 11.59 -4.59
C VAL A 190 8.28 10.47 -5.40
N ILE A 191 7.45 9.52 -5.84
CA ILE A 191 7.89 8.45 -6.72
C ILE A 191 7.72 8.93 -8.16
N GLU A 192 8.85 9.14 -8.84
CA GLU A 192 8.85 9.48 -10.26
C GLU A 192 8.28 8.33 -11.10
N GLU A 193 7.44 8.67 -12.07
CA GLU A 193 6.94 7.71 -13.04
C GLU A 193 8.01 7.41 -14.09
N ASP A 194 8.43 6.14 -14.16
CA ASP A 194 9.43 5.66 -15.10
C ASP A 194 8.89 4.42 -15.83
N GLY A 195 8.03 4.69 -16.81
CA GLY A 195 7.51 3.67 -17.72
C GLY A 195 6.69 2.58 -17.02
N ALA A 196 6.96 1.32 -17.38
CA ALA A 196 6.22 0.15 -16.91
C ALA A 196 6.85 -0.54 -15.69
N ASP A 197 7.96 -0.01 -15.19
CA ASP A 197 8.71 -0.65 -14.11
C ASP A 197 8.00 -0.42 -12.77
N ALA A 198 7.61 -1.53 -12.13
CA ALA A 198 6.86 -1.47 -10.90
C ALA A 198 7.65 -0.81 -9.77
N ARG A 199 7.08 0.24 -9.18
CA ARG A 199 7.57 0.94 -8.00
C ARG A 199 6.87 0.41 -6.75
N VAL A 200 7.38 -0.71 -6.25
CA VAL A 200 6.94 -1.32 -4.99
C VAL A 200 8.05 -1.26 -3.93
N TRP A 201 7.69 -1.48 -2.67
CA TRP A 201 8.66 -1.52 -1.59
C TRP A 201 9.74 -2.58 -1.81
N LEU A 202 11.00 -2.23 -1.55
CA LEU A 202 12.10 -3.17 -1.46
C LEU A 202 11.90 -4.11 -0.28
N ASN A 203 11.56 -3.54 0.88
CA ASN A 203 11.17 -4.27 2.07
C ASN A 203 9.70 -3.96 2.38
N GLY A 204 8.84 -4.97 2.21
CA GLY A 204 7.40 -4.80 2.33
C GLY A 204 6.91 -4.51 3.75
N GLY A 205 5.72 -3.92 3.85
CA GLY A 205 5.06 -3.59 5.12
C GLY A 205 5.65 -2.37 5.83
N TYR A 206 5.20 -2.16 7.08
CA TYR A 206 5.66 -1.08 7.97
C TYR A 206 6.02 -1.60 9.36
N THR A 207 6.35 -2.90 9.42
CA THR A 207 6.61 -3.66 10.64
C THR A 207 8.06 -4.13 10.64
N TYR A 208 8.97 -3.26 10.21
CA TYR A 208 10.41 -3.47 10.32
C TYR A 208 11.08 -2.21 10.84
N LEU A 209 12.24 -2.40 11.47
CA LEU A 209 12.88 -1.39 12.31
C LEU A 209 13.09 -0.04 11.62
N ALA A 210 13.48 -0.03 10.34
CA ALA A 210 13.73 1.21 9.59
C ALA A 210 12.47 2.04 9.26
N THR A 211 11.27 1.54 9.62
CA THR A 211 9.99 2.28 9.51
C THR A 211 9.40 2.69 10.87
N ARG A 212 10.17 2.47 11.95
CA ARG A 212 9.79 2.63 13.36
C ARG A 212 10.92 3.20 14.20
N GLN A 213 11.71 4.11 13.61
CA GLN A 213 12.88 4.66 14.30
C GLN A 213 12.45 5.52 15.50
N GLY A 214 11.36 6.27 15.37
CA GLY A 214 10.78 7.03 16.48
C GLY A 214 10.32 6.12 17.63
N GLU A 215 9.52 5.09 17.34
CA GLU A 215 9.07 4.15 18.38
C GLU A 215 10.25 3.38 19.02
N TYR A 216 11.27 3.04 18.24
CA TYR A 216 12.47 2.40 18.75
C TYR A 216 13.31 3.31 19.66
N ALA A 217 13.43 4.60 19.31
CA ALA A 217 14.09 5.60 20.16
C ALA A 217 13.33 5.81 21.48
N SER A 218 12.00 5.89 21.43
CA SER A 218 11.17 5.95 22.64
C SER A 218 11.35 4.72 23.52
N LEU A 219 11.41 3.52 22.92
CA LEU A 219 11.68 2.29 23.68
C LEU A 219 13.08 2.31 24.32
N LYS A 220 14.11 2.83 23.64
CA LYS A 220 15.45 3.05 24.21
C LYS A 220 15.42 3.98 25.42
N GLU A 221 14.61 5.03 25.38
CA GLU A 221 14.49 5.99 26.47
C GLU A 221 13.82 5.42 27.73
N GLU A 222 13.00 4.37 27.61
CA GLU A 222 12.42 3.66 28.77
C GLU A 222 13.48 2.97 29.63
N GLY A 223 14.63 2.61 29.05
CA GLY A 223 15.80 2.11 29.77
C GLY A 223 15.56 0.80 30.55
N GLU A 224 16.29 0.64 31.65
CA GLU A 224 16.31 -0.60 32.48
C GLU A 224 14.95 -0.96 33.12
N ASP A 225 13.99 -0.04 33.14
CA ASP A 225 12.64 -0.29 33.68
C ASP A 225 11.74 -1.06 32.68
N SER A 226 12.20 -1.26 31.44
CA SER A 226 11.47 -1.96 30.38
C SER A 226 12.18 -3.25 29.98
N GLU A 227 11.56 -4.40 30.25
CA GLU A 227 12.07 -5.73 29.85
C GLU A 227 12.36 -5.82 28.34
N TRP A 228 11.64 -5.03 27.53
CA TRP A 228 11.80 -4.97 26.09
C TRP A 228 12.98 -4.11 25.67
N ALA A 229 13.24 -3.01 26.38
CA ALA A 229 14.41 -2.17 26.12
C ALA A 229 15.69 -2.95 26.46
N GLU A 230 15.75 -3.59 27.64
CA GLU A 230 16.89 -4.43 28.03
C GLU A 230 17.16 -5.52 26.98
N ALA A 231 16.12 -6.21 26.49
CA ALA A 231 16.28 -7.31 25.55
C ALA A 231 16.61 -6.89 24.11
N LEU A 232 16.12 -5.74 23.64
CA LEU A 232 16.16 -5.36 22.22
C LEU A 232 17.06 -4.16 21.92
N CYS A 233 17.28 -3.28 22.90
CA CYS A 233 17.92 -1.99 22.73
C CYS A 233 19.35 -1.92 23.26
N GLU A 234 19.77 -2.90 24.04
CA GLU A 234 21.15 -3.00 24.50
C GLU A 234 22.04 -3.73 23.48
N PRO A 235 23.29 -3.28 23.27
CA PRO A 235 24.28 -4.02 22.50
C PRO A 235 24.60 -5.38 23.13
N LEU A 236 24.83 -6.40 22.31
CA LEU A 236 25.39 -7.66 22.78
C LEU A 236 26.86 -7.49 23.16
N GLU A 237 27.37 -8.30 24.08
CA GLU A 237 28.80 -8.35 24.40
C GLU A 237 29.63 -8.46 23.10
N ASP A 238 30.64 -7.59 22.97
CA ASP A 238 31.51 -7.47 21.80
C ASP A 238 30.83 -7.08 20.46
N GLN A 239 29.63 -6.50 20.49
CA GLN A 239 28.95 -5.94 19.31
C GLN A 239 28.66 -4.44 19.48
N GLU A 240 28.81 -3.68 18.39
CA GLU A 240 28.39 -2.27 18.34
C GLU A 240 26.87 -2.11 18.14
N LEU A 241 26.20 -3.15 17.61
CA LEU A 241 24.79 -3.12 17.26
C LEU A 241 23.95 -3.82 18.33
N THR A 242 22.73 -3.32 18.51
CA THR A 242 21.73 -3.92 19.40
C THR A 242 21.13 -5.20 18.81
N VAL A 243 20.44 -5.99 19.63
CA VAL A 243 19.70 -7.18 19.14
C VAL A 243 18.70 -6.79 18.06
N ALA A 244 17.93 -5.71 18.24
CA ALA A 244 16.97 -5.23 17.25
C ALA A 244 17.64 -4.87 15.91
N GLU A 245 18.78 -4.16 15.96
CA GLU A 245 19.53 -3.73 14.78
C GLU A 245 20.16 -4.93 14.04
N LEU A 246 20.69 -5.90 14.78
CA LEU A 246 21.23 -7.14 14.22
C LEU A 246 20.14 -7.96 13.51
N VAL A 247 18.98 -8.15 14.16
CA VAL A 247 17.84 -8.85 13.56
C VAL A 247 17.35 -8.12 12.31
N ALA A 248 17.21 -6.79 12.38
CA ALA A 248 16.82 -5.98 11.23
C ALA A 248 17.80 -6.14 10.06
N ARG A 249 19.11 -6.16 10.33
CA ARG A 249 20.15 -6.36 9.32
C ARG A 249 20.09 -7.74 8.66
N VAL A 250 19.77 -8.80 9.42
CA VAL A 250 19.62 -10.16 8.89
C VAL A 250 18.38 -10.29 8.00
N LEU A 251 17.27 -9.67 8.42
CA LEU A 251 15.98 -9.73 7.71
C LEU A 251 15.88 -8.77 6.54
N ALA A 252 16.67 -7.69 6.51
CA ALA A 252 16.59 -6.67 5.48
C ALA A 252 16.96 -7.25 4.09
N PRO A 253 16.11 -7.03 3.07
CA PRO A 253 16.44 -7.38 1.70
C PRO A 253 17.63 -6.54 1.21
N SER A 254 18.58 -7.16 0.51
CA SER A 254 19.66 -6.42 -0.17
C SER A 254 19.09 -5.61 -1.32
N SER A 255 19.56 -4.39 -1.52
CA SER A 255 19.26 -3.64 -2.72
C SER A 255 20.20 -3.90 -3.89
N ASP A 256 21.39 -4.42 -3.61
CA ASP A 256 22.36 -4.77 -4.64
C ASP A 256 22.03 -6.17 -5.17
N PRO A 257 21.70 -6.32 -6.46
CA PRO A 257 21.40 -7.62 -7.06
C PRO A 257 22.60 -8.58 -7.06
N GLY A 258 23.84 -8.07 -6.93
CA GLY A 258 25.07 -8.87 -6.82
C GLY A 258 25.40 -9.32 -5.39
N VAL A 259 24.78 -8.73 -4.37
CA VAL A 259 25.01 -9.10 -2.97
C VAL A 259 23.97 -10.14 -2.55
N VAL A 260 24.40 -11.40 -2.52
CA VAL A 260 23.65 -12.46 -1.85
C VAL A 260 23.74 -12.20 -0.35
N ASN A 261 22.67 -11.69 0.26
CA ASN A 261 22.61 -11.60 1.71
C ASN A 261 22.75 -13.03 2.29
N ASN A 262 23.83 -13.27 3.04
CA ASN A 262 24.19 -14.58 3.59
C ASN A 262 23.15 -15.16 4.57
N GLY A 263 22.10 -14.42 4.93
CA GLY A 263 21.02 -14.87 5.79
C GLY A 263 20.10 -15.92 5.17
N GLY A 264 20.20 -16.19 3.86
CA GLY A 264 19.43 -17.26 3.20
C GLY A 264 17.91 -16.99 3.10
N VAL A 265 17.44 -15.81 3.53
CA VAL A 265 16.03 -15.39 3.49
C VAL A 265 15.62 -14.93 2.08
N SER A 266 16.57 -14.47 1.27
CA SER A 266 16.32 -13.93 -0.08
C SER A 266 15.58 -14.89 -1.00
N ARG A 267 15.80 -16.21 -0.85
CA ARG A 267 15.11 -17.25 -1.63
C ARG A 267 13.62 -17.40 -1.29
N TYR A 268 13.18 -16.82 -0.16
CA TYR A 268 11.79 -16.82 0.31
C TYR A 268 11.10 -15.47 0.10
N GLU A 269 11.79 -14.50 -0.49
CA GLU A 269 11.20 -13.21 -0.81
C GLU A 269 10.06 -13.38 -1.81
N THR A 270 8.97 -12.67 -1.56
CA THR A 270 7.79 -12.62 -2.42
C THR A 270 7.19 -11.23 -2.29
N LEU A 271 6.35 -10.85 -3.25
CA LEU A 271 5.53 -9.67 -3.11
C LEU A 271 4.41 -9.93 -2.10
N ILE A 272 4.09 -8.90 -1.32
CA ILE A 272 2.82 -8.75 -0.60
C ILE A 272 2.30 -7.35 -0.90
N HIS A 273 1.00 -7.23 -1.14
CA HIS A 273 0.38 -5.94 -1.40
C HIS A 273 -0.57 -5.56 -0.27
N GLY A 274 -0.30 -4.41 0.36
CA GLY A 274 -1.13 -3.84 1.42
C GLY A 274 -1.00 -4.56 2.76
N ASP A 275 -1.82 -4.10 3.69
CA ASP A 275 -2.05 -4.69 4.99
C ASP A 275 -3.17 -5.74 4.85
N VAL A 276 -2.85 -7.01 5.11
CA VAL A 276 -3.80 -8.14 5.04
C VAL A 276 -4.68 -8.15 6.29
N LYS A 277 -5.55 -7.15 6.40
CA LYS A 277 -6.58 -7.08 7.43
C LYS A 277 -7.81 -7.88 7.05
N SER A 278 -8.46 -8.48 8.04
CA SER A 278 -9.73 -9.20 7.85
C SER A 278 -10.83 -8.31 7.25
N GLU A 279 -10.79 -7.00 7.51
CA GLU A 279 -11.69 -6.00 6.91
C GLU A 279 -11.52 -5.84 5.40
N ASN A 280 -10.37 -6.23 4.85
CA ASN A 280 -10.08 -6.18 3.41
C ASN A 280 -10.43 -7.48 2.67
N LEU A 281 -11.00 -8.47 3.37
CA LEU A 281 -11.38 -9.76 2.81
C LEU A 281 -12.86 -9.77 2.45
N PHE A 282 -13.15 -10.09 1.19
CA PHE A 282 -14.50 -10.34 0.72
C PHE A 282 -14.64 -11.80 0.33
N THR A 283 -15.83 -12.36 0.40
CA THR A 283 -16.09 -13.72 -0.08
C THR A 283 -17.31 -13.75 -0.98
N ASN A 284 -17.37 -14.75 -1.86
CA ASN A 284 -18.61 -15.09 -2.53
C ASN A 284 -19.62 -15.62 -1.49
N GLU A 285 -20.89 -15.75 -1.87
CA GLU A 285 -21.94 -16.21 -0.97
C GLU A 285 -21.62 -17.56 -0.29
N GLN A 286 -20.92 -18.46 -1.01
CA GLN A 286 -20.54 -19.77 -0.49
C GLN A 286 -19.29 -19.75 0.40
N GLY A 287 -18.55 -18.63 0.47
CA GLY A 287 -17.32 -18.54 1.25
C GLY A 287 -16.10 -19.26 0.65
N THR A 288 -16.21 -19.80 -0.57
CA THR A 288 -15.22 -20.66 -1.21
C THR A 288 -14.20 -19.91 -2.07
N LYS A 289 -14.48 -18.65 -2.41
CA LYS A 289 -13.59 -17.76 -3.15
C LYS A 289 -13.48 -16.43 -2.45
N LEU A 290 -12.29 -15.84 -2.52
CA LEU A 290 -11.94 -14.61 -1.83
C LEU A 290 -11.04 -13.76 -2.73
N PRO A 291 -11.36 -12.47 -2.93
CA PRO A 291 -10.39 -11.48 -3.33
C PRO A 291 -9.85 -10.76 -2.09
N CYS A 292 -8.67 -10.19 -2.23
CA CYS A 292 -8.15 -9.24 -1.25
C CYS A 292 -8.03 -7.86 -1.89
N TRP A 293 -8.52 -6.85 -1.17
CA TRP A 293 -8.02 -5.50 -1.34
C TRP A 293 -6.69 -5.40 -0.60
N GLY A 294 -5.58 -5.11 -1.28
CA GLY A 294 -4.49 -4.48 -0.53
C GLY A 294 -4.93 -3.07 -0.21
N SER A 295 -5.06 -2.74 1.07
CA SER A 295 -5.13 -1.36 1.53
C SER A 295 -3.81 -1.04 2.23
N THR A 296 -3.22 0.10 1.92
CA THR A 296 -2.12 0.60 2.74
C THR A 296 -2.68 1.18 4.05
N GLY A 297 -2.77 0.29 5.06
CA GLY A 297 -2.75 0.59 6.50
C GLY A 297 -3.97 1.28 7.11
N VAL A 298 -4.66 0.58 8.02
CA VAL A 298 -5.43 1.19 9.13
C VAL A 298 -5.45 0.28 10.35
N MET A 299 -4.61 0.52 11.36
CA MET A 299 -4.86 0.04 12.74
C MET A 299 -6.01 0.85 13.33
N ALA A 300 -7.10 0.21 13.76
CA ALA A 300 -7.94 0.72 14.82
C ALA A 300 -7.76 -0.24 16.01
N THR A 301 -7.15 0.26 17.08
CA THR A 301 -7.42 -0.19 18.45
C THR A 301 -8.39 0.79 19.07
#